data_AF-A0A520IR62-F1
#
_entry.id   AF-A0A520IR62-F1
#
_cell.length_a   1.000
_cell.length_b   1.000
_cell.length_c   1.000
_cell.angle_alpha   90.00
_cell.angle_beta   90.00
_cell.angle_gamma   90.00
#
_symmetry.space_group_name_H-M   'P 1'
#
loop_
_entity.id
_entity.type
_entity.pdbx_description
1 polymer ?
#
loop_
_entity_poly.entity_id
_entity_poly.type
_entity_poly.pdbx_seq_one_letter_code
_entity_poly.pdbx_strand_id
1 'polypeptide(L)'
;FVAGEIDETRLLLLEDGHCLKDHALSACARPELRAEATMLGTSLHTIVQMIDNGLGLTMLPEMALKAGILDHTGLIARPLDASSPSRKIALVWRRGSPREKDFQLLATALADAA
;
A
#
# COMPACT_ATOMS: atom_id res chain seq x y z
N PHE A 1 7.55 -11.83 8.13
CA PHE A 1 8.36 -10.72 8.66
C PHE A 1 7.47 -10.05 9.68
N VAL A 2 7.88 -9.97 10.94
CA VAL A 2 6.98 -9.48 12.00
C VAL A 2 6.99 -7.96 12.00
N ALA A 3 5.85 -7.30 12.21
CA ALA A 3 5.78 -5.83 12.22
C ALA A 3 6.72 -5.18 13.27
N GLY A 4 7.07 -5.91 14.33
CA GLY A 4 8.04 -5.49 15.35
C GLY A 4 9.51 -5.50 14.89
N GLU A 5 9.84 -6.10 13.74
CA GLU A 5 11.20 -6.13 13.19
C GLU A 5 11.46 -4.97 12.21
N ILE A 6 10.46 -4.12 11.96
CA ILE A 6 10.60 -2.95 11.09
C ILE A 6 11.36 -1.88 11.86
N ASP A 7 12.54 -1.53 11.37
CA ASP A 7 13.28 -0.33 11.75
C ASP A 7 12.58 0.90 11.17
N GLU A 8 11.87 1.62 12.02
CA GLU A 8 11.10 2.82 11.69
C GLU A 8 11.92 3.91 10.99
N THR A 9 13.22 4.04 11.31
CA THR A 9 14.09 5.08 10.71
C THR A 9 14.42 4.81 9.25
N ARG A 10 14.25 3.56 8.81
CA ARG A 10 14.51 3.10 7.44
C ARG A 10 13.23 2.88 6.64
N LEU A 11 12.07 3.13 7.24
CA LEU A 11 10.78 2.98 6.58
C LEU A 11 10.50 4.22 5.72
N LEU A 12 10.40 3.99 4.41
CA LEU A 12 10.00 5.00 3.43
C LEU A 12 8.50 4.88 3.13
N LEU A 13 7.75 5.97 3.31
CA LEU A 13 6.32 6.05 3.02
C LEU A 13 6.01 7.20 2.06
N LEU A 14 4.87 7.10 1.39
CA LEU A 14 4.32 8.18 0.57
C LEU A 14 3.99 9.40 1.43
N GLU A 15 4.05 10.58 0.80
CA GLU A 15 3.66 11.84 1.41
C GLU A 15 2.17 11.88 1.85
N ASP A 16 1.83 12.93 2.62
CA ASP A 16 0.48 13.20 3.08
C ASP A 16 -0.51 13.32 1.92
N GLY A 17 -1.75 12.84 2.14
CA GLY A 17 -2.81 12.81 1.12
C GLY A 17 -3.01 11.44 0.46
N HIS A 18 -2.09 10.50 0.65
CA HIS A 18 -2.24 9.12 0.17
C HIS A 18 -2.80 8.19 1.26
N CYS A 19 -4.01 7.67 1.05
CA CYS A 19 -4.64 6.71 1.97
C CYS A 19 -3.80 5.44 2.23
N LEU A 20 -2.89 5.09 1.32
CA LEU A 20 -2.03 3.92 1.46
C LEU A 20 -1.11 4.05 2.68
N LYS A 21 -0.61 5.24 2.99
CA LYS A 21 0.22 5.49 4.17
C LYS A 21 -0.52 5.14 5.45
N ASP A 22 -1.74 5.69 5.61
CA ASP A 22 -2.53 5.46 6.82
C ASP A 22 -2.95 3.99 6.96
N HIS A 23 -3.26 3.31 5.84
CA HIS A 23 -3.52 1.87 5.85
C HIS A 23 -2.29 1.02 6.19
N ALA A 24 -1.10 1.41 5.72
CA ALA A 24 0.11 0.68 5.99
C ALA A 24 0.54 0.82 7.46
N LEU A 25 0.44 2.04 8.01
CA LEU A 25 0.71 2.29 9.43
C LEU A 25 -0.31 1.60 10.35
N SER A 26 -1.60 1.60 9.99
CA SER A 26 -2.63 0.93 10.78
C SER A 26 -2.47 -0.59 10.81
N ALA A 27 -1.97 -1.18 9.73
CA ALA A 27 -1.66 -2.61 9.66
C ALA A 27 -0.58 -3.04 10.67
N CYS A 28 0.39 -2.16 10.96
CA CYS A 28 1.50 -2.49 11.86
C CYS A 28 1.18 -2.33 13.36
N ALA A 29 0.05 -1.72 13.73
CA ALA A 29 -0.35 -1.45 15.12
C ALA A 29 0.75 -0.77 15.99
N ARG A 30 1.66 0.00 15.36
CA ARG A 30 2.81 0.67 15.98
C ARG A 30 2.78 2.18 15.72
N PRO A 31 2.30 3.00 16.68
CA PRO A 31 2.23 4.46 16.55
C PRO A 31 3.57 5.14 16.25
N GLU A 32 4.66 4.60 16.78
CA GLU A 32 6.05 5.09 16.63
C GLU A 32 6.53 5.08 15.17
N LEU A 33 6.04 4.14 14.34
CA LEU A 33 6.34 4.13 12.90
C LEU A 33 5.89 5.42 12.21
N ARG A 34 4.83 6.06 12.71
CA ARG A 34 4.33 7.32 12.13
C ARG A 34 5.25 8.51 12.43
N ALA A 35 5.94 8.48 13.56
CA ALA A 35 6.78 9.58 14.01
C ALA A 35 8.15 9.57 13.32
N GLU A 36 8.69 8.38 13.02
CA GLU A 36 10.06 8.23 12.53
C GLU A 36 10.18 7.84 11.05
N ALA A 37 9.10 7.38 10.41
CA ALA A 37 9.13 7.07 8.99
C ALA A 37 9.48 8.30 8.13
N THR A 38 10.37 8.10 7.16
CA THR A 38 10.77 9.15 6.25
C THR A 38 9.74 9.26 5.12
N MET A 39 9.11 10.43 5.00
CA MET A 39 8.11 10.72 3.96
C MET A 39 8.85 11.18 2.70
N LEU A 40 8.92 10.31 1.68
CA LEU A 40 9.61 10.61 0.44
C LEU A 40 8.80 10.09 -0.75
N GLY A 41 8.36 11.02 -1.60
CA GLY A 41 7.85 10.72 -2.92
C GLY A 41 6.33 10.72 -3.03
N THR A 42 5.89 11.04 -4.24
CA THR A 42 4.48 11.17 -4.64
C THR A 42 3.97 9.93 -5.40
N SER A 43 4.82 8.93 -5.60
CA SER A 43 4.51 7.71 -6.37
C SER A 43 5.18 6.47 -5.79
N LEU A 44 4.44 5.36 -5.78
CA LEU A 44 4.94 4.05 -5.38
C LEU A 44 6.16 3.61 -6.20
N HIS A 45 6.17 3.90 -7.50
CA HIS A 45 7.29 3.54 -8.37
C HIS A 45 8.57 4.23 -7.93
N THR A 46 8.51 5.51 -7.58
CA THR A 46 9.67 6.26 -7.11
C THR A 46 10.20 5.69 -5.80
N ILE A 47 9.32 5.33 -4.86
CA ILE A 47 9.73 4.66 -3.62
C ILE A 47 10.44 3.34 -3.90
N VAL A 48 9.89 2.51 -4.79
CA VAL A 48 10.52 1.24 -5.18
C VAL A 48 11.93 1.46 -5.72
N GLN A 49 12.13 2.46 -6.60
CA GLN A 49 13.46 2.78 -7.11
C GLN A 49 14.41 3.27 -6.01
N MET A 50 13.91 4.06 -5.05
CA MET A 50 14.73 4.50 -3.90
C MET A 50 15.19 3.34 -3.02
N ILE A 51 14.30 2.41 -2.69
CA ILE A 51 14.68 1.24 -1.87
C ILE A 51 15.58 0.26 -2.64
N ASP A 52 15.42 0.15 -3.97
CA ASP A 52 16.34 -0.63 -4.82
C ASP A 52 17.76 -0.04 -4.82
N ASN A 53 17.88 1.28 -4.65
CA ASN A 53 19.15 1.98 -4.46
C ASN A 53 19.63 2.01 -2.99
N GLY A 54 18.99 1.24 -2.09
CA GLY A 54 19.46 1.04 -0.72
C GLY A 54 19.01 2.08 0.30
N LEU A 55 18.07 2.97 -0.03
CA LEU A 55 17.62 4.03 0.88
C LEU A 55 16.74 3.53 2.04
N GLY A 56 16.31 2.27 2.05
CA GLY A 56 15.49 1.74 3.13
C GLY A 56 14.59 0.58 2.71
N LEU A 57 13.40 0.53 3.29
CA LEU A 57 12.34 -0.43 2.97
C LEU A 57 10.99 0.28 2.89
N THR A 58 9.99 -0.37 2.29
CA THR A 58 8.62 0.15 2.22
C THR A 58 7.58 -0.95 2.34
N MET A 59 6.32 -0.56 2.50
CA MET A 59 5.17 -1.46 2.46
C MET A 59 4.45 -1.31 1.12
N LEU A 60 4.25 -2.43 0.43
CA LEU A 60 3.54 -2.48 -0.85
C LEU A 60 2.23 -3.25 -0.71
N PRO A 61 1.15 -2.80 -1.36
CA PRO A 61 -0.06 -3.61 -1.46
C PRO A 61 0.20 -4.80 -2.40
N GLU A 62 -0.40 -5.95 -2.08
CA GLU A 62 -0.21 -7.19 -2.85
C GLU A 62 -0.53 -7.03 -4.36
N MET A 63 -1.53 -6.23 -4.71
CA MET A 63 -1.88 -5.95 -6.11
C MET A 63 -0.72 -5.29 -6.90
N ALA A 64 0.12 -4.47 -6.24
CA ALA A 64 1.27 -3.86 -6.90
C ALA A 64 2.35 -4.90 -7.17
N LEU A 65 2.53 -5.87 -6.27
CA LEU A 65 3.43 -7.00 -6.48
C LEU A 65 2.95 -7.87 -7.65
N LYS A 66 1.65 -8.20 -7.68
CA LYS A 66 1.02 -8.95 -8.79
C LYS A 66 1.13 -8.22 -10.14
N ALA A 67 1.16 -6.89 -10.12
CA ALA A 67 1.32 -6.06 -11.31
C ALA A 67 2.79 -5.90 -11.77
N GLY A 68 3.75 -6.57 -11.12
CA GLY A 68 5.16 -6.53 -11.54
C GLY A 68 5.92 -5.28 -11.10
N ILE A 69 5.49 -4.59 -10.03
CA ILE A 69 6.17 -3.35 -9.60
C ILE A 69 7.64 -3.57 -9.20
N LEU A 70 8.02 -4.82 -8.87
CA LEU A 70 9.39 -5.21 -8.53
C LEU A 70 10.16 -5.81 -9.71
N ASP A 71 9.56 -5.89 -10.89
CA ASP A 71 10.22 -6.46 -12.06
C ASP A 71 11.48 -5.64 -12.37
N HIS A 72 12.57 -6.36 -12.67
CA HIS A 72 13.89 -5.78 -12.94
C HIS A 72 14.54 -5.04 -11.76
N THR A 73 14.09 -5.27 -10.52
CA THR A 73 14.75 -4.78 -9.30
C THR A 73 15.47 -5.92 -8.56
N GLY A 74 16.39 -5.58 -7.65
CA GLY A 74 17.04 -6.53 -6.76
C GLY A 74 16.23 -6.84 -5.48
N LEU A 75 15.00 -6.34 -5.40
CA LEU A 75 14.18 -6.35 -4.19
C LEU A 75 13.45 -7.68 -3.99
N ILE A 76 13.21 -8.02 -2.73
CA ILE A 76 12.43 -9.19 -2.33
C ILE A 76 11.27 -8.72 -1.47
N ALA A 77 10.04 -9.02 -1.88
CA ALA A 77 8.85 -8.82 -1.06
C ALA A 77 8.71 -9.96 -0.04
N ARG A 78 8.32 -9.60 1.20
CA ARG A 78 8.00 -10.57 2.24
C ARG A 78 6.62 -10.28 2.83
N PRO A 79 5.79 -11.30 3.11
CA PRO A 79 4.53 -11.10 3.80
C PRO A 79 4.74 -10.44 5.18
N LEU A 80 3.91 -9.43 5.45
CA LEU A 80 3.83 -8.79 6.75
C LEU A 80 2.95 -9.65 7.66
N ASP A 81 3.54 -10.18 8.72
CA ASP A 81 2.84 -10.91 9.75
C ASP A 81 2.30 -9.91 10.77
N ALA A 82 1.04 -9.52 10.58
CA ALA A 82 0.31 -8.57 11.41
C ALA A 82 -1.14 -9.01 11.58
N SER A 83 -1.84 -8.47 12.58
CA SER A 83 -3.20 -8.89 12.94
C SER A 83 -4.26 -8.54 11.89
N SER A 84 -4.02 -7.52 11.05
CA SER A 84 -4.94 -7.13 9.97
C SER A 84 -4.21 -6.38 8.83
N PRO A 85 -3.35 -7.05 8.03
CA PRO A 85 -2.56 -6.40 6.97
C PRO A 85 -3.36 -6.19 5.69
N SER A 86 -4.67 -5.95 5.81
CA SER A 86 -5.58 -5.88 4.67
C SER A 86 -6.14 -4.48 4.49
N ARG A 87 -6.29 -4.10 3.22
CA ARG A 87 -6.95 -2.87 2.80
C ARG A 87 -8.24 -3.24 2.10
N LYS A 88 -9.34 -2.57 2.44
CA LYS A 88 -10.59 -2.69 1.70
C LYS A 88 -10.54 -1.83 0.43
N ILE A 89 -10.77 -2.44 -0.72
CA ILE A 89 -11.02 -1.75 -1.98
C ILE A 89 -12.54 -1.61 -2.14
N ALA A 90 -13.00 -0.41 -2.51
CA ALA A 90 -14.41 -0.11 -2.64
C ALA A 90 -14.66 0.81 -3.83
N LEU A 91 -15.79 0.58 -4.51
CA LEU A 91 -16.34 1.51 -5.48
C LEU A 91 -17.34 2.43 -4.78
N VAL A 92 -17.24 3.74 -4.99
CA VAL A 92 -18.07 4.75 -4.33
C VAL A 92 -18.71 5.65 -5.37
N TRP A 93 -20.01 5.91 -5.24
CA TRP A 93 -20.77 6.81 -6.12
C TRP A 93 -21.76 7.67 -5.34
N ARG A 94 -22.32 8.71 -5.98
CA ARG A 94 -23.33 9.58 -5.38
C ARG A 94 -24.66 8.84 -5.22
N ARG A 95 -25.31 9.03 -4.07
CA ARG A 95 -26.68 8.55 -3.83
C ARG A 95 -27.64 9.14 -4.88
N GLY A 96 -28.51 8.31 -5.45
CA GLY A 96 -29.46 8.73 -6.48
C GLY A 96 -28.88 8.86 -7.89
N SER A 97 -27.66 8.35 -8.13
CA SER A 97 -27.13 8.31 -9.49
C SER A 97 -27.99 7.41 -10.39
N PRO A 98 -28.41 7.87 -11.59
CA PRO A 98 -29.16 7.04 -12.53
C PRO A 98 -28.35 5.86 -13.07
N ARG A 99 -27.02 5.86 -12.84
CA ARG A 99 -26.08 4.82 -13.29
C ARG A 99 -25.76 3.79 -12.21
N GLU A 100 -26.57 3.69 -11.16
CA GLU A 100 -26.35 2.73 -10.07
C GLU A 100 -26.13 1.30 -10.57
N LYS A 101 -26.92 0.85 -11.55
CA LYS A 101 -26.78 -0.48 -12.16
C LYS A 101 -25.41 -0.67 -12.82
N ASP A 102 -24.91 0.34 -13.55
CA ASP A 102 -23.58 0.29 -14.17
C ASP A 102 -22.48 0.16 -13.11
N PHE A 103 -22.59 0.91 -12.00
CA PHE A 103 -21.60 0.85 -10.92
C PHE A 103 -21.60 -0.51 -10.22
N GLN A 104 -22.76 -1.13 -10.02
CA GLN A 104 -22.85 -2.48 -9.46
C GLN A 104 -22.22 -3.52 -10.40
N LEU A 105 -22.45 -3.41 -11.71
CA LEU A 105 -21.80 -4.27 -12.70
C LEU A 105 -20.27 -4.09 -12.69
N LEU A 106 -19.79 -2.84 -12.63
CA LEU A 106 -18.36 -2.55 -12.53
C LEU A 106 -17.77 -3.09 -11.23
N ALA A 107 -18.46 -2.96 -10.09
CA ALA A 107 -18.00 -3.50 -8.83
C ALA A 107 -17.86 -5.03 -8.88
N THR A 108 -18.80 -5.71 -9.54
CA THR A 108 -18.73 -7.17 -9.76
C THR A 108 -17.53 -7.53 -10.63
N ALA A 109 -17.36 -6.85 -11.76
CA ALA A 109 -16.22 -7.09 -12.66
C ALA A 109 -14.86 -6.84 -11.99
N LEU A 110 -14.76 -5.83 -11.12
CA LEU A 110 -13.55 -5.56 -10.34
C LEU A 110 -13.30 -6.61 -9.26
N ALA A 111 -14.36 -7.14 -8.63
CA ALA A 111 -14.24 -8.19 -7.62
C ALA A 111 -13.82 -9.54 -8.23
N ASP A 112 -14.31 -9.87 -9.43
CA ASP A 112 -13.97 -11.09 -10.14
C ASP A 112 -12.52 -11.09 -10.68
N ALA A 113 -11.94 -9.90 -10.88
CA ALA A 113 -10.57 -9.72 -11.36
C ALA A 113 -9.51 -9.65 -10.26
N ALA A 114 -9.91 -9.65 -8.98
CA ALA A 114 -9.03 -9.50 -7.81
C ALA A 114 -8.48 -10.85 -7.30
#